data_AF-A0A536ILD2-F1
#
_entry.id   AF-A0A536ILD2-F1
#
_cell.length_a   1.000
_cell.length_b   1.000
_cell.length_c   1.000
_cell.angle_alpha   90.00
_cell.angle_beta   90.00
_cell.angle_gamma   90.00
#
_symmetry.space_group_name_H-M   'P 1'
#
loop_
_entity.id
_entity.type
_entity.pdbx_description
1 polymer ?
#
loop_
_entity_poly.entity_id
_entity_poly.type
_entity_poly.pdbx_seq_one_letter_code
_entity_poly.pdbx_strand_id
1 'polypeptide(L)' 'MPFKSKAQRRKFAHLLVEGKIKDKTYEEWNRSTGRKDLPERVHPKKKVRPKTKAGSSKAKRKSSRPKKAAPRR' A
#
# COMPACT_ATOMS: atom_id res chain seq x y z
N MET A 1 9.02 -6.15 26.25
CA MET A 1 8.12 -6.52 25.13
C MET A 1 8.52 -5.69 23.91
N PRO A 2 8.90 -6.29 22.77
CA PRO A 2 9.23 -5.53 21.57
C PRO A 2 7.96 -4.98 20.90
N PHE A 3 8.02 -3.76 20.36
CA PHE A 3 6.93 -3.18 19.58
C PHE A 3 6.75 -3.97 18.28
N LYS A 4 5.50 -4.26 17.88
CA LYS A 4 5.20 -4.97 16.62
C LYS A 4 5.03 -4.04 15.42
N SER A 5 4.77 -2.76 15.67
CA SER A 5 4.59 -1.76 14.62
C SER A 5 4.90 -0.33 15.08
N LYS A 6 5.23 0.55 14.14
CA LYS A 6 5.47 1.98 14.42
C LYS A 6 4.22 2.66 15.02
N ALA A 7 3.02 2.29 14.58
CA ALA A 7 1.76 2.80 15.15
C ALA A 7 1.56 2.40 16.62
N GLN A 8 1.99 1.20 17.01
CA GLN A 8 1.93 0.78 18.41
C GLN A 8 2.85 1.66 19.28
N ARG A 9 4.09 1.89 18.83
CA ARG A 9 5.04 2.78 19.52
C ARG A 9 4.49 4.20 19.70
N ARG A 10 3.78 4.75 18.70
CA ARG A 10 3.12 6.07 18.80
C ARG A 10 2.03 6.10 19.87
N LYS A 11 1.20 5.06 19.97
CA LYS A 11 0.18 4.96 21.02
C LYS A 11 0.80 4.92 22.42
N PHE A 12 1.90 4.19 22.59
CA PHE A 12 2.58 4.13 23.88
C PHE A 12 3.32 5.43 24.21
N ALA A 13 3.87 6.15 23.22
CA ALA A 13 4.39 7.50 23.44
C ALA A 13 3.32 8.46 23.97
N HIS A 14 2.08 8.36 23.47
CA HIS A 14 0.96 9.14 24.00
C HIS A 14 0.68 8.79 25.47
N LEU A 15 0.69 7.51 25.82
CA LEU A 15 0.50 7.05 27.21
C LEU A 15 1.62 7.51 28.15
N LEU A 16 2.84 7.70 27.63
CA LEU A 16 3.97 8.26 28.38
C LEU A 16 3.72 9.74 28.69
N VAL A 17 3.29 10.52 27.70
CA VAL A 17 2.93 11.94 27.87
C VAL A 17 1.75 12.10 28.82
N GLU A 18 0.77 11.19 28.76
CA GLU A 18 -0.34 11.13 29.72
C GLU A 18 0.08 10.68 31.13
N GLY A 19 1.32 10.22 31.34
CA GLY A 19 1.82 9.75 32.64
C GLY A 19 1.32 8.37 33.07
N LYS A 20 0.69 7.61 32.16
CA LYS A 20 0.13 6.27 32.46
C LYS A 20 1.18 5.15 32.40
N ILE A 21 2.36 5.44 31.87
CA ILE A 21 3.50 4.51 31.84
C ILE A 21 4.79 5.23 32.26
N LYS A 22 5.73 4.46 32.84
CA LYS A 22 7.07 4.96 33.20
C LYS A 22 7.98 4.97 31.97
N ASP A 23 8.85 5.98 31.91
CA ASP A 23 9.83 6.14 30.83
C ASP A 23 10.74 4.90 30.71
N LYS A 24 11.20 4.36 31.84
CA LYS A 24 11.98 3.11 31.92
C LYS A 24 11.30 1.94 31.19
N THR A 25 9.97 1.81 31.32
CA THR A 25 9.20 0.74 30.67
C THR A 25 9.14 0.94 29.15
N TYR A 26 9.00 2.19 28.71
CA TYR A 26 9.03 2.54 27.29
C TYR A 26 10.42 2.28 26.69
N GLU A 27 11.48 2.67 27.37
CA GLU A 27 12.87 2.47 26.96
C GLU A 27 13.25 0.99 26.86
N GLU A 28 12.88 0.16 27.84
CA GLU A 28 13.11 -1.29 27.81
C GLU A 28 12.43 -1.94 26.60
N TRP A 29 11.22 -1.50 26.26
CA TRP A 29 10.51 -1.98 25.08
C TRP A 29 11.15 -1.47 23.78
N ASN A 30 11.62 -0.23 23.77
CA ASN A 30 12.28 0.37 22.62
C ASN A 30 13.65 -0.28 22.34
N ARG A 31 14.41 -0.59 23.40
CA ARG A 31 15.68 -1.31 23.34
C ARG A 31 15.50 -2.75 22.86
N SER A 32 14.43 -3.42 23.31
CA SER A 32 14.06 -4.78 22.86
C SER A 32 13.59 -4.84 21.40
N THR A 33 13.07 -3.75 20.85
CA THR A 33 12.60 -3.69 19.44
C THR A 33 13.77 -3.62 18.45
N GLY A 34 14.93 -3.11 18.86
CA GLY A 34 16.15 -3.06 18.04
C GLY A 34 16.05 -2.14 16.82
N ARG A 35 17.02 -2.23 15.90
CA ARG A 35 17.12 -1.43 14.65
C ARG A 35 16.26 -1.96 13.48
N LYS A 36 15.35 -2.90 13.75
CA LYS A 36 14.59 -3.57 12.71
C LYS A 36 13.60 -2.58 12.09
N ASP A 37 13.52 -2.50 10.77
CA ASP A 37 12.51 -1.63 10.15
C ASP A 37 11.12 -2.24 10.39
N LEU A 38 10.39 -1.63 11.33
CA LEU A 38 9.05 -2.08 11.69
C LEU A 38 8.05 -1.60 10.64
N PRO A 39 7.11 -2.46 10.22
CA PRO A 39 5.98 -2.03 9.40
C PRO A 39 5.17 -0.96 10.15
N GLU A 40 4.57 -0.04 9.39
CA GLU A 40 3.74 1.03 9.97
C GLU A 40 2.56 0.45 10.76
N ARG A 41 1.94 -0.61 10.23
CA ARG A 41 0.80 -1.33 10.83
C ARG A 41 0.93 -2.82 10.56
N VAL A 42 0.73 -3.65 11.58
CA VAL A 42 0.77 -5.13 11.45
C VAL A 42 -0.28 -5.63 10.45
N HIS A 43 -1.47 -5.01 10.47
CA HIS A 43 -2.53 -5.23 9.49
C HIS A 43 -2.71 -3.97 8.65
N PRO A 44 -2.04 -3.87 7.47
CA PRO A 44 -2.26 -2.76 6.56
C PRO A 44 -3.74 -2.75 6.14
N LYS A 45 -4.38 -1.58 6.22
CA LYS A 45 -5.75 -1.44 5.67
C LYS A 45 -5.65 -1.65 4.16
N LYS A 46 -6.48 -2.53 3.59
CA LYS A 46 -6.56 -2.71 2.13
C LYS A 46 -6.79 -1.33 1.50
N LYS A 47 -5.83 -0.82 0.73
CA LYS A 47 -6.07 0.31 -0.16
C LYS A 47 -7.16 -0.12 -1.12
N VAL A 48 -8.32 0.52 -1.02
CA VAL A 48 -9.38 0.38 -2.03
C VAL A 48 -8.79 0.95 -3.31
N ARG A 49 -8.34 0.09 -4.22
CA ARG A 49 -7.89 0.54 -5.54
C ARG A 49 -9.10 1.19 -6.21
N PRO A 50 -9.02 2.45 -6.68
CA PRO A 50 -10.10 3.00 -7.46
C PRO A 50 -10.31 2.09 -8.67
N LYS A 51 -11.54 1.59 -8.86
CA LYS A 51 -11.92 0.87 -10.07
C LYS A 51 -11.76 1.85 -11.22
N THR A 52 -10.69 1.74 -11.99
CA THR A 52 -10.61 2.38 -13.30
C THR A 52 -11.80 1.86 -14.10
N LYS A 53 -12.74 2.74 -14.45
CA LYS A 53 -13.80 2.42 -15.40
C LYS A 53 -13.10 2.03 -16.70
N ALA A 54 -13.14 0.75 -17.05
CA ALA A 54 -12.70 0.30 -18.37
C ALA A 54 -13.57 1.03 -19.40
N GLY A 55 -12.99 2.04 -20.04
CA GLY A 55 -13.60 2.72 -21.16
C GLY A 55 -13.92 1.69 -22.22
N SER A 56 -15.20 1.59 -22.57
CA SER A 56 -15.67 0.80 -23.70
C SER A 56 -14.88 1.18 -24.95
N SER A 57 -13.95 0.32 -25.39
CA SER A 57 -13.26 0.48 -26.67
C SER A 57 -14.18 0.03 -27.79
N LYS A 58 -15.29 0.75 -27.96
CA LYS A 58 -16.16 0.64 -29.14
C LYS A 58 -15.63 1.56 -30.24
N ALA A 59 -14.53 1.18 -30.90
CA ALA A 59 -14.17 1.76 -32.20
C ALA A 59 -13.04 0.99 -32.90
N LYS A 60 -13.36 -0.14 -33.54
CA LYS A 60 -12.70 -0.51 -34.80
C LYS A 60 -13.61 -1.36 -35.69
N ARG A 61 -14.73 -0.75 -36.12
CA ARG A 61 -15.52 -1.24 -37.26
C ARG A 61 -15.66 -0.12 -38.29
N LYS A 62 -14.74 -0.07 -39.25
CA LYS A 62 -14.90 0.43 -40.64
C LYS A 62 -13.54 0.27 -41.33
N SER A 63 -13.38 -0.73 -42.19
CA SER A 63 -13.77 -0.74 -43.62
C SER A 63 -12.59 -0.28 -44.49
N SER A 64 -12.03 -1.19 -45.29
CA SER A 64 -11.91 -1.01 -46.76
C SER A 64 -11.11 -2.15 -47.44
N ARG A 65 -11.85 -3.10 -48.01
CA ARG A 65 -11.73 -3.69 -49.36
C ARG A 65 -10.42 -4.43 -49.77
N PRO A 66 -10.49 -5.72 -50.20
CA PRO A 66 -9.34 -6.42 -50.75
C PRO A 66 -9.12 -5.99 -52.22
N LYS A 67 -7.95 -5.44 -52.56
CA LYS A 67 -7.56 -5.27 -53.97
C LYS A 67 -6.85 -6.54 -54.45
N LYS A 68 -7.63 -7.46 -55.03
CA LYS A 68 -7.13 -8.51 -55.92
C LYS A 68 -7.01 -7.86 -57.31
N ALA A 69 -5.80 -7.66 -57.81
CA ALA A 69 -5.56 -7.25 -59.20
C ALA A 69 -4.62 -8.28 -59.84
N ALA A 70 -5.15 -9.05 -60.79
CA ALA A 70 -4.39 -9.94 -61.65
C ALA A 70 -3.55 -9.12 -62.64
N PRO A 71 -2.32 -9.55 -63.00
CA PRO A 71 -1.58 -8.89 -64.06
C PRO A 71 -2.14 -9.31 -65.43
N ARG A 72 -2.50 -8.32 -66.25
CA ARG A 72 -2.64 -8.48 -67.72
C ARG A 72 -1.48 -7.71 -68.35
N ARG A 73 -0.51 -8.41 -68.93
CA ARG A 73 0.19 -8.09 -70.18
C ARG A 73 1.20 -9.19 -70.50
#